data_AF-A0A954CCE5-F1
#
_entry.id   AF-A0A954CCE5-F1
#
_cell.length_a   1.000
_cell.length_b   1.000
_cell.length_c   1.000
_cell.angle_alpha   90.00
_cell.angle_beta   90.00
_cell.angle_gamma   90.00
#
_symmetry.space_group_name_H-M   'P 1'
#
loop_
_entity.id
_entity.type
_entity.pdbx_description
1 polymer ?
#
loop_
_entity_poly.entity_id
_entity_poly.type
_entity_poly.pdbx_seq_one_letter_code
_entity_poly.pdbx_strand_id
1 'polypeptide(L)'
;MRRFLCLLLAGALALAGPLSAQAQQRLSLIRDAELEQTLRGLIQPVLEAAGVSPSAVTIYIVEDPNLNAFVAGGQNIFIYTGLLMAVESPEEVLGVMAHEVGHIAGGHLAQGAAAQETAERLAIVTTLLGLAAAAAAGSASGGAAATLGGTHVGQASLLSYSRGAEAAADQAALSYLQRTGQSAEGLLTFLGRLEDQELLPASRQVEYLRTHPITRDRVNTVAAFVTSHPNLTVVEEPLRSMFLRSQAKLFGYLQPQAALNRFPESATDVPSIYGRAYALYRLGRPDEALAAVGRLLAVAPNDPYFNEFAGQVLMESNRVAEALPHYQRAVAAQPNEPLLLTALAQSRLQVGGADQIAAAVAELDRAVRQPGGGTPIAWHLLATAYGQTGDLGLAAVALAEEALASGDNDTARIQAARALQTLPNGSPGHLRALDIQAAAGID
;
A
#
# COMPACT_ATOMS: atom_id res chain seq x y z
N MET A 1 14.05 -30.06 10.26
CA MET A 1 13.14 -28.92 10.47
C MET A 1 13.60 -27.76 9.59
N ARG A 2 13.13 -27.70 8.33
CA ARG A 2 13.40 -26.58 7.41
C ARG A 2 12.20 -25.64 7.47
N ARG A 3 12.44 -24.38 7.85
CA ARG A 3 11.43 -23.32 7.93
C ARG A 3 10.96 -23.00 6.50
N PHE A 4 9.68 -23.21 6.20
CA PHE A 4 9.05 -22.66 5.00
C PHE A 4 8.37 -21.34 5.35
N LEU A 5 8.60 -20.36 4.48
CA LEU A 5 8.45 -18.94 4.71
C LEU A 5 7.01 -18.51 4.37
N CYS A 6 6.21 -18.13 5.38
CA CYS A 6 5.06 -17.26 5.13
C CYS A 6 5.62 -15.87 4.77
N LEU A 7 5.38 -15.40 3.54
CA LEU A 7 5.90 -14.11 3.06
C LEU A 7 5.11 -12.95 3.68
N LEU A 8 5.59 -12.47 4.83
CA LEU A 8 5.43 -11.08 5.27
C LEU A 8 6.52 -10.27 4.58
N LEU A 9 6.14 -9.46 3.58
CA LEU A 9 7.10 -8.68 2.79
C LEU A 9 7.32 -7.31 3.46
N ALA A 10 8.28 -7.24 4.39
CA ALA A 10 8.74 -5.97 4.95
C ALA A 10 9.59 -5.20 3.91
N GLY A 11 8.95 -4.37 3.09
CA GLY A 11 9.63 -3.44 2.19
C GLY A 11 10.15 -2.22 2.95
N ALA A 12 11.46 -2.00 2.97
CA ALA A 12 12.05 -0.80 3.57
C ALA A 12 11.98 0.36 2.57
N LEU A 13 11.01 1.26 2.72
CA LEU A 13 11.04 2.57 2.06
C LEU A 13 11.85 3.52 2.94
N ALA A 14 13.15 3.68 2.64
CA ALA A 14 14.00 4.64 3.35
C ALA A 14 13.69 6.05 2.84
N LEU A 15 12.94 6.83 3.62
CA LEU A 15 12.81 8.28 3.43
C LEU A 15 14.16 8.93 3.80
N ALA A 16 14.83 9.53 2.82
CA ALA A 16 16.15 10.12 3.00
C ALA A 16 16.09 11.38 3.89
N GLY A 17 16.80 11.33 5.02
CA GLY A 17 17.10 12.45 5.92
C GLY A 17 17.85 11.92 7.15
N PRO A 18 18.77 12.68 7.78
CA PRO A 18 19.54 12.19 8.93
C PRO A 18 18.63 12.24 10.17
N LEU A 19 17.77 11.23 10.30
CA LEU A 19 17.03 10.98 11.52
C LEU A 19 17.80 9.95 12.35
N SER A 20 18.02 10.29 13.62
CA SER A 20 18.60 9.42 14.65
C SER A 20 18.02 8.00 14.58
N ALA A 21 18.88 6.99 14.82
CA ALA A 21 18.62 5.55 14.76
C ALA A 21 17.38 5.02 15.54
N GLN A 22 16.64 5.88 16.24
CA GLN A 22 15.34 5.59 16.86
C GLN A 22 14.13 5.66 15.90
N ALA A 23 14.26 6.17 14.67
CA ALA A 23 13.11 6.43 13.78
C ALA A 23 13.02 5.56 12.53
N GLN A 24 13.81 4.48 12.42
CA GLN A 24 13.73 3.57 11.28
C GLN A 24 12.72 2.45 11.57
N GLN A 25 11.46 2.82 11.83
CA GLN A 25 10.36 1.86 11.79
C GLN A 25 10.18 1.41 10.33
N ARG A 26 10.57 0.17 10.04
CA ARG A 26 10.23 -0.48 8.78
C ARG A 26 8.71 -0.67 8.78
N LEU A 27 8.01 0.00 7.87
CA LEU A 27 6.59 -0.26 7.64
C LEU A 27 6.44 -1.72 7.21
N SER A 28 5.57 -2.48 7.90
CA SER A 28 5.19 -3.82 7.45
C SER A 28 4.20 -3.64 6.31
N LEU A 29 4.59 -4.03 5.09
CA LEU A 29 3.75 -3.88 3.91
C LEU A 29 3.11 -5.23 3.57
N ILE A 30 1.81 -5.18 3.24
CA ILE A 30 1.09 -6.32 2.70
C ILE A 30 1.04 -6.17 1.19
N ARG A 31 1.42 -7.25 0.49
CA ARG A 31 1.20 -7.40 -0.95
C ARG A 31 0.05 -8.36 -1.19
N ASP A 32 -0.95 -7.92 -1.93
CA ASP A 32 -2.16 -8.70 -2.18
C ASP A 32 -2.73 -8.33 -3.54
N ALA A 33 -2.66 -9.27 -4.50
CA ALA A 33 -3.07 -9.02 -5.87
C ALA A 33 -4.54 -8.57 -5.97
N GLU A 34 -5.42 -9.20 -5.20
CA GLU A 34 -6.84 -8.92 -5.26
C GLU A 34 -7.18 -7.56 -4.64
N LEU A 35 -6.67 -7.30 -3.45
CA LEU A 35 -6.96 -6.08 -2.72
C LEU A 35 -6.30 -4.87 -3.39
N GLU A 36 -5.05 -4.99 -3.85
CA GLU A 36 -4.39 -3.93 -4.63
C GLU A 36 -5.16 -3.62 -5.91
N GLN A 37 -5.59 -4.64 -6.66
CA GLN A 37 -6.38 -4.45 -7.87
C GLN A 37 -7.75 -3.83 -7.58
N THR A 38 -8.39 -4.23 -6.48
CA THR A 38 -9.68 -3.68 -6.06
C THR A 38 -9.55 -2.20 -5.70
N LEU A 39 -8.58 -1.84 -4.86
CA LEU A 39 -8.33 -0.45 -4.45
C LEU A 39 -7.96 0.41 -5.65
N ARG A 40 -7.14 -0.11 -6.57
CA ARG A 40 -6.81 0.56 -7.84
C ARG A 40 -8.07 0.80 -8.68
N GLY A 41 -8.94 -0.19 -8.81
CA GLY A 41 -10.20 -0.08 -9.53
C GLY A 41 -11.17 0.94 -8.92
N LEU A 42 -11.22 1.03 -7.59
CA LEU A 42 -12.02 2.03 -6.87
C LEU A 42 -11.53 3.46 -7.17
N ILE A 43 -10.23 3.70 -7.06
CA ILE A 43 -9.68 5.06 -7.10
C ILE A 43 -9.35 5.57 -8.50
N GLN A 44 -9.21 4.70 -9.49
CA GLN A 44 -8.79 5.08 -10.85
C GLN A 44 -9.64 6.21 -11.46
N PRO A 45 -10.99 6.18 -11.42
CA PRO A 45 -11.80 7.28 -11.98
C PRO A 45 -11.50 8.63 -11.30
N VAL A 46 -11.26 8.61 -9.98
CA VAL A 46 -10.95 9.82 -9.19
C VAL A 46 -9.58 10.37 -9.57
N LEU A 47 -8.58 9.51 -9.77
CA LEU A 47 -7.25 9.91 -10.24
C LEU A 47 -7.32 10.58 -11.61
N GLU A 48 -8.06 9.98 -12.54
CA GLU A 48 -8.28 10.54 -13.89
C GLU A 48 -9.00 11.89 -13.81
N ALA A 49 -10.02 12.02 -12.95
CA ALA A 49 -10.70 13.29 -12.71
C ALA A 49 -9.76 14.35 -12.12
N ALA A 50 -8.85 13.96 -11.23
CA ALA A 50 -7.84 14.83 -10.63
C ALA A 50 -6.71 15.23 -11.61
N GLY A 51 -6.66 14.65 -12.82
CA GLY A 51 -5.54 14.85 -13.74
C GLY A 51 -4.25 14.17 -13.30
N VAL A 52 -4.35 13.22 -12.36
CA VAL A 52 -3.24 12.44 -11.84
C VAL A 52 -3.16 11.13 -12.62
N SER A 53 -1.99 10.82 -13.18
CA SER A 53 -1.81 9.58 -13.94
C SER A 53 -1.98 8.36 -13.02
N PRO A 54 -2.92 7.42 -13.30
CA PRO A 54 -3.11 6.25 -12.44
C PRO A 54 -1.87 5.35 -12.31
N SER A 55 -1.01 5.32 -13.33
CA SER A 55 0.26 4.58 -13.29
C SER A 55 1.35 5.26 -12.46
N ALA A 56 1.22 6.57 -12.19
CA ALA A 56 2.14 7.28 -11.31
C ALA A 56 1.79 7.11 -9.83
N VAL A 57 0.57 6.63 -9.52
CA VAL A 57 0.11 6.39 -8.16
C VAL A 57 0.32 4.94 -7.74
N THR A 58 1.05 4.78 -6.64
CA THR A 58 1.23 3.49 -5.98
C THR A 58 0.44 3.45 -4.68
N ILE A 59 -0.30 2.38 -4.46
CA ILE A 59 -1.06 2.13 -3.23
C ILE A 59 -0.27 1.12 -2.40
N TYR A 60 0.02 1.47 -1.16
CA TYR A 60 0.70 0.63 -0.19
C TYR A 60 -0.25 0.26 0.94
N ILE A 61 -0.39 -1.03 1.20
CA ILE A 61 -1.18 -1.53 2.33
C ILE A 61 -0.22 -1.75 3.49
N VAL A 62 -0.43 -1.02 4.57
CA VAL A 62 0.41 -1.09 5.78
C VAL A 62 -0.28 -1.95 6.82
N GLU A 63 0.39 -3.00 7.28
CA GLU A 63 -0.09 -3.85 8.36
C GLU A 63 -0.03 -3.08 9.69
N ASP A 64 -1.11 -2.38 10.00
CA ASP A 64 -1.26 -1.60 11.21
C ASP A 64 -2.75 -1.61 11.62
N PRO A 65 -3.09 -1.98 12.87
CA PRO A 65 -4.47 -2.08 13.32
C PRO A 65 -5.15 -0.72 13.54
N ASN A 66 -4.43 0.39 13.49
CA ASN A 66 -4.99 1.73 13.64
C ASN A 66 -5.75 2.14 12.37
N LEU A 67 -6.71 3.05 12.54
CA LEU A 67 -7.42 3.67 11.44
C LEU A 67 -6.53 4.78 10.90
N ASN A 68 -5.94 4.58 9.72
CA ASN A 68 -5.18 5.63 9.04
C ASN A 68 -5.10 5.41 7.51
N ALA A 69 -4.93 6.52 6.79
CA ALA A 69 -4.46 6.57 5.42
C ALA A 69 -3.72 7.90 5.23
N PHE A 70 -2.72 7.95 4.36
CA PHE A 70 -1.96 9.18 4.09
C PHE A 70 -1.22 9.11 2.76
N VAL A 71 -0.76 10.26 2.28
CA VAL A 71 0.13 10.36 1.12
C VAL A 71 1.57 10.63 1.59
N ALA A 72 2.58 9.96 1.01
CA ALA A 72 3.98 10.27 1.28
C ALA A 72 4.92 9.91 0.12
N GLY A 73 6.12 10.50 0.09
CA GLY A 73 7.18 10.13 -0.86
C GLY A 73 6.81 10.36 -2.33
N GLY A 74 5.97 11.37 -2.62
CA GLY A 74 5.47 11.68 -3.96
C GLY A 74 4.00 11.26 -4.11
N GLN A 75 3.69 10.54 -5.18
CA GLN A 75 2.33 10.13 -5.53
C GLN A 75 2.00 8.74 -4.94
N ASN A 76 2.30 8.50 -3.66
CA ASN A 76 2.01 7.21 -3.03
C ASN A 76 0.96 7.37 -1.95
N ILE A 77 -0.05 6.49 -1.97
CA ILE A 77 -1.10 6.42 -0.96
C ILE A 77 -0.80 5.22 -0.06
N PHE A 78 -0.74 5.44 1.24
CA PHE A 78 -0.57 4.42 2.26
C PHE A 78 -1.91 4.24 2.96
N ILE A 79 -2.38 2.99 3.11
CA ILE A 79 -3.66 2.67 3.73
C ILE A 79 -3.42 1.59 4.77
N TYR A 80 -3.88 1.81 6.00
CA TYR A 80 -3.70 0.87 7.09
C TYR A 80 -4.74 -0.24 7.02
N THR A 81 -4.33 -1.47 7.37
CA THR A 81 -5.24 -2.61 7.43
C THR A 81 -6.37 -2.42 8.44
N GLY A 82 -6.12 -1.67 9.52
CA GLY A 82 -7.14 -1.26 10.48
C GLY A 82 -8.28 -0.47 9.84
N LEU A 83 -7.97 0.48 8.95
CA LEU A 83 -8.98 1.22 8.19
C LEU A 83 -9.77 0.29 7.27
N LEU A 84 -9.07 -0.53 6.46
CA LEU A 84 -9.70 -1.44 5.51
C LEU A 84 -10.63 -2.46 6.18
N MET A 85 -10.35 -2.87 7.42
CA MET A 85 -11.18 -3.79 8.20
C MET A 85 -12.32 -3.11 8.97
N ALA A 86 -12.24 -1.80 9.23
CA ALA A 86 -13.20 -1.05 10.06
C ALA A 86 -14.35 -0.43 9.25
N VAL A 87 -14.13 -0.14 7.98
CA VAL A 87 -15.17 0.34 7.05
C VAL A 87 -16.24 -0.71 6.79
N GLU A 88 -17.48 -0.26 6.62
CA GLU A 88 -18.64 -1.12 6.35
C GLU A 88 -18.94 -1.21 4.85
N SER A 89 -18.40 -0.29 4.05
CA SER A 89 -18.64 -0.23 2.62
C SER A 89 -17.41 0.24 1.83
N PRO A 90 -17.30 -0.13 0.53
CA PRO A 90 -16.25 0.38 -0.35
C PRO A 90 -16.34 1.91 -0.57
N GLU A 91 -17.52 2.51 -0.39
CA GLU A 91 -17.69 3.97 -0.49
C GLU A 91 -16.85 4.72 0.54
N GLU A 92 -16.74 4.19 1.77
CA GLU A 92 -15.94 4.82 2.81
C GLU A 92 -14.47 4.88 2.41
N VAL A 93 -13.92 3.77 1.89
CA VAL A 93 -12.52 3.70 1.44
C VAL A 93 -12.32 4.58 0.21
N LEU A 94 -13.26 4.58 -0.73
CA LEU A 94 -13.23 5.49 -1.88
C LEU A 94 -13.21 6.96 -1.43
N GLY A 95 -14.05 7.33 -0.45
CA GLY A 95 -14.11 8.68 0.10
C GLY A 95 -12.80 9.12 0.73
N VAL A 96 -12.20 8.27 1.58
CA VAL A 96 -10.88 8.51 2.19
C VAL A 96 -9.80 8.62 1.12
N MET A 97 -9.74 7.69 0.17
CA MET A 97 -8.74 7.76 -0.91
C MET A 97 -8.94 8.99 -1.80
N ALA A 98 -10.18 9.43 -2.05
CA ALA A 98 -10.44 10.65 -2.80
C ALA A 98 -9.93 11.90 -2.08
N HIS A 99 -10.03 11.92 -0.74
CA HIS A 99 -9.40 12.94 0.10
C HIS A 99 -7.86 12.91 -0.03
N GLU A 100 -7.24 11.73 0.02
CA GLU A 100 -5.79 11.57 -0.23
C GLU A 100 -5.37 12.04 -1.63
N VAL A 101 -6.19 11.77 -2.66
CA VAL A 101 -5.97 12.31 -4.02
C VAL A 101 -6.09 13.83 -4.03
N GLY A 102 -6.95 14.42 -3.20
CA GLY A 102 -7.00 15.86 -2.94
C GLY A 102 -5.66 16.41 -2.46
N HIS A 103 -4.98 15.73 -1.53
CA HIS A 103 -3.64 16.11 -1.08
C HIS A 103 -2.58 15.98 -2.18
N ILE A 104 -2.65 14.94 -3.02
CA ILE A 104 -1.74 14.76 -4.17
C ILE A 104 -1.92 15.91 -5.17
N ALA A 105 -3.14 16.12 -5.64
CA ALA A 105 -3.45 17.14 -6.64
C ALA A 105 -3.22 18.56 -6.12
N GLY A 106 -3.51 18.79 -4.83
CA GLY A 106 -3.26 20.05 -4.15
C GLY A 106 -1.78 20.33 -3.86
N GLY A 107 -0.88 19.35 -4.04
CA GLY A 107 0.54 19.51 -3.75
C GLY A 107 0.84 19.77 -2.27
N HIS A 108 -0.06 19.35 -1.37
CA HIS A 108 -0.01 19.68 0.06
C HIS A 108 1.23 19.09 0.76
N LEU A 109 1.81 18.00 0.25
CA LEU A 109 3.05 17.45 0.77
C LEU A 109 4.25 18.39 0.57
N ALA A 110 4.40 18.93 -0.66
CA ALA A 110 5.47 19.89 -0.95
C ALA A 110 5.24 21.22 -0.22
N GLN A 111 3.98 21.66 -0.16
CA GLN A 111 3.59 22.89 0.53
C GLN A 111 3.72 22.77 2.06
N GLY A 112 3.50 21.58 2.64
CA GLY A 112 3.63 21.34 4.08
C GLY A 112 5.06 21.57 4.58
N ALA A 113 6.06 21.13 3.82
CA ALA A 113 7.46 21.41 4.12
C ALA A 113 7.76 22.93 4.10
N ALA A 114 7.22 23.65 3.11
CA ALA A 114 7.35 25.10 3.02
C ALA A 114 6.58 25.83 4.14
N ALA A 115 5.43 25.31 4.57
CA ALA A 115 4.64 25.84 5.68
C ALA A 115 5.36 25.66 7.01
N GLN A 116 6.02 24.52 7.23
CA GLN A 116 6.86 24.29 8.40
C GLN A 116 8.04 25.27 8.44
N GLU A 117 8.75 25.45 7.33
CA GLU A 117 9.85 26.44 7.24
C GLU A 117 9.36 27.86 7.54
N THR A 118 8.18 28.22 7.02
CA THR A 118 7.55 29.53 7.29
C THR A 118 7.19 29.69 8.77
N ALA A 119 6.64 28.65 9.40
CA ALA A 119 6.28 28.64 10.82
C ALA A 119 7.53 28.80 11.72
N GLU A 120 8.63 28.13 11.39
CA GLU A 120 9.91 28.27 12.08
C GLU A 120 10.46 29.69 11.97
N ARG A 121 10.43 30.29 10.78
CA ARG A 121 10.83 31.69 10.55
C ARG A 121 9.95 32.66 11.36
N LEU A 122 8.64 32.47 11.37
CA LEU A 122 7.69 33.29 12.12
C LEU A 122 7.92 33.18 13.63
N ALA A 123 8.19 31.97 14.14
CA ALA A 123 8.53 31.74 15.54
C ALA A 123 9.80 32.48 15.95
N ILE A 124 10.85 32.46 15.11
CA ILE A 124 12.10 33.18 15.34
C ILE A 124 11.85 34.69 15.37
N VAL A 125 11.17 35.25 14.36
CA VAL A 125 10.87 36.70 14.30
C VAL A 125 10.06 37.14 15.51
N THR A 126 9.02 36.39 15.88
CA THR A 126 8.16 36.70 17.03
C THR A 126 8.93 36.63 18.35
N THR A 127 9.80 35.62 18.49
CA THR A 127 10.70 35.50 19.65
C THR A 127 11.65 36.69 19.73
N LEU A 128 12.28 37.09 18.62
CA LEU A 128 13.19 38.25 18.57
C LEU A 128 12.47 39.56 18.91
N LEU A 129 11.27 39.77 18.37
CA LEU A 129 10.44 40.94 18.69
C LEU A 129 10.06 40.97 20.17
N GLY A 130 9.66 39.83 20.74
CA GLY A 130 9.34 39.74 22.16
C GLY A 130 10.56 39.95 23.07
N LEU A 131 11.73 39.46 22.68
CA LEU A 131 13.00 39.72 23.38
C LEU A 131 13.39 41.20 23.34
N ALA A 132 13.25 41.85 22.18
CA ALA A 132 13.51 43.28 22.03
C ALA A 132 12.56 44.12 22.90
N ALA A 133 11.28 43.76 22.95
CA ALA A 133 10.30 44.40 23.82
C ALA A 133 10.61 44.19 25.31
N ALA A 134 11.04 42.99 25.71
CA ALA A 134 11.45 42.68 27.08
C ALA A 134 12.69 43.47 27.52
N ALA A 135 13.68 43.60 26.63
CA ALA A 135 14.87 44.41 26.84
C ALA A 135 14.53 45.90 27.00
N ALA A 136 13.63 46.44 26.16
CA ALA A 136 13.15 47.81 26.27
C ALA A 136 12.36 48.05 27.57
N ALA A 137 11.64 47.04 28.06
CA ALA A 137 10.87 47.10 29.30
C ALA A 137 11.69 46.78 30.57
N GLY A 138 12.97 46.39 30.44
CA GLY A 138 13.83 46.02 31.57
C GLY A 138 13.38 44.77 32.33
N SER A 139 12.58 43.87 31.72
CA SER A 139 12.04 42.69 32.39
C SER A 139 12.70 41.38 31.93
N ALA A 140 13.41 40.72 32.85
CA ALA A 140 13.98 39.39 32.59
C ALA A 140 12.90 38.31 32.36
N SER A 141 11.72 38.48 32.97
CA SER A 141 10.54 37.63 32.77
C SER A 141 9.90 37.79 31.38
N GLY A 142 10.08 38.95 30.74
CA GLY A 142 9.55 39.19 29.39
C GLY A 142 10.24 38.36 28.32
N GLY A 143 11.52 38.02 28.49
CA GLY A 143 12.28 37.20 27.54
C GLY A 143 11.84 35.73 27.51
N ALA A 144 11.49 35.16 28.67
CA ALA A 144 10.93 33.81 28.73
C ALA A 144 9.51 33.76 28.12
N ALA A 145 8.69 34.78 28.37
CA ALA A 145 7.37 34.91 27.77
C ALA A 145 7.43 35.10 26.24
N ALA A 146 8.47 35.78 25.74
CA ALA A 146 8.70 35.98 24.31
C ALA A 146 9.00 34.68 23.56
N THR A 147 9.89 33.84 24.10
CA THR A 147 10.23 32.53 23.50
C THR A 147 9.02 31.59 23.50
N LEU A 148 8.27 31.54 24.61
CA LEU A 148 7.03 30.76 24.67
C LEU A 148 5.99 31.30 23.69
N GLY A 149 5.82 32.62 23.60
CA GLY A 149 4.90 33.25 22.65
C GLY A 149 5.24 32.95 21.19
N GLY A 150 6.52 33.00 20.83
CA GLY A 150 6.98 32.72 19.47
C GLY A 150 6.74 31.27 19.04
N THR A 151 7.01 30.29 19.91
CA THR A 151 6.73 28.87 19.61
C THR A 151 5.23 28.61 19.48
N HIS A 152 4.40 29.22 20.34
CA HIS A 152 2.94 29.12 20.24
C HIS A 152 2.40 29.70 18.93
N VAL A 153 2.89 30.86 18.49
CA VAL A 153 2.49 31.47 17.21
C VAL A 153 2.89 30.59 16.02
N GLY A 154 4.10 30.04 16.02
CA GLY A 154 4.56 29.11 14.98
C GLY A 154 3.68 27.85 14.90
N GLN A 155 3.39 27.23 16.04
CA GLN A 155 2.51 26.05 16.10
C GLN A 155 1.08 26.36 15.65
N ALA A 156 0.51 27.49 16.09
CA ALA A 156 -0.82 27.92 15.67
C ALA A 156 -0.89 28.16 14.15
N SER A 157 0.17 28.72 13.55
CA SER A 157 0.28 28.90 12.11
C SER A 157 0.26 27.57 11.36
N LEU A 158 1.03 26.57 11.83
CA LEU A 158 1.06 25.24 11.20
C LEU A 158 -0.28 24.52 11.30
N LEU A 159 -0.95 24.60 12.45
CA LEU A 159 -2.29 24.04 12.64
C LEU A 159 -3.34 24.72 11.76
N SER A 160 -3.23 26.04 11.57
CA SER A 160 -4.12 26.78 10.67
C SER A 160 -3.90 26.40 9.20
N TYR A 161 -2.65 26.24 8.79
CA TYR A 161 -2.31 25.73 7.45
C TYR A 161 -2.87 24.32 7.23
N SER A 162 -2.67 23.41 8.19
CA SER A 162 -3.21 22.04 8.13
C SER A 162 -4.72 22.05 7.96
N ARG A 163 -5.49 22.78 8.79
CA ARG A 163 -6.95 22.88 8.61
C ARG A 163 -7.37 23.42 7.24
N GLY A 164 -6.62 24.38 6.69
CA GLY A 164 -6.86 24.89 5.34
C GLY A 164 -6.61 23.83 4.25
N ALA A 165 -5.52 23.07 4.38
CA ALA A 165 -5.18 21.97 3.48
C ALA A 165 -6.23 20.85 3.53
N GLU A 166 -6.73 20.51 4.73
CA GLU A 166 -7.82 19.54 4.91
C GLU A 166 -9.10 19.97 4.19
N ALA A 167 -9.54 21.21 4.39
CA ALA A 167 -10.74 21.74 3.73
C ALA A 167 -10.58 21.78 2.19
N ALA A 168 -9.39 22.12 1.70
CA ALA A 168 -9.08 22.09 0.28
C ALA A 168 -9.08 20.65 -0.29
N ALA A 169 -8.53 19.69 0.46
CA ALA A 169 -8.54 18.28 0.08
C ALA A 169 -9.96 17.71 0.05
N ASP A 170 -10.80 18.02 1.05
CA ASP A 170 -12.22 17.65 1.05
C ASP A 170 -12.95 18.24 -0.16
N GLN A 171 -12.79 19.54 -0.43
CA GLN A 171 -13.44 20.19 -1.56
C GLN A 171 -13.01 19.60 -2.90
N ALA A 172 -11.73 19.24 -3.05
CA ALA A 172 -11.21 18.55 -4.22
C ALA A 172 -11.82 17.16 -4.35
N ALA A 173 -11.84 16.37 -3.27
CA ALA A 173 -12.44 15.04 -3.23
C ALA A 173 -13.92 15.07 -3.66
N LEU A 174 -14.71 15.99 -3.10
CA LEU A 174 -16.11 16.19 -3.48
C LEU A 174 -16.26 16.53 -4.96
N SER A 175 -15.41 17.42 -5.49
CA SER A 175 -15.42 17.75 -6.92
C SER A 175 -15.09 16.54 -7.80
N TYR A 176 -14.14 15.69 -7.39
CA TYR A 176 -13.76 14.50 -8.17
C TYR A 176 -14.87 13.46 -8.14
N LEU A 177 -15.42 13.17 -6.96
CA LEU A 177 -16.52 12.22 -6.78
C LEU A 177 -17.76 12.64 -7.59
N GLN A 178 -18.12 13.92 -7.60
CA GLN A 178 -19.21 14.39 -8.46
C GLN A 178 -18.90 14.23 -9.95
N ARG A 179 -17.68 14.52 -10.39
CA ARG A 179 -17.28 14.37 -11.80
C ARG A 179 -17.27 12.91 -12.26
N THR A 180 -17.00 11.98 -11.35
CA THR A 180 -17.04 10.53 -11.61
C THR A 180 -18.42 9.93 -11.35
N GLY A 181 -19.40 10.72 -10.90
CA GLY A 181 -20.74 10.24 -10.57
C GLY A 181 -20.83 9.43 -9.29
N GLN A 182 -19.79 9.43 -8.45
CA GLN A 182 -19.67 8.61 -7.24
C GLN A 182 -20.15 9.37 -5.99
N SER A 183 -20.83 8.67 -5.08
CA SER A 183 -21.36 9.25 -3.85
C SER A 183 -20.24 9.64 -2.86
N ALA A 184 -20.41 10.79 -2.21
CA ALA A 184 -19.56 11.25 -1.10
C ALA A 184 -20.07 10.80 0.28
N GLU A 185 -21.13 9.98 0.33
CA GLU A 185 -21.71 9.47 1.58
C GLU A 185 -20.72 8.62 2.40
N GLY A 186 -19.84 7.88 1.72
CA GLY A 186 -18.77 7.15 2.41
C GLY A 186 -17.78 8.08 3.13
N LEU A 187 -17.39 9.20 2.51
CA LEU A 187 -16.54 10.20 3.15
C LEU A 187 -17.26 10.83 4.35
N LEU A 188 -18.55 11.18 4.20
CA LEU A 188 -19.36 11.70 5.30
C LEU A 188 -19.41 10.73 6.49
N THR A 189 -19.67 9.46 6.19
CA THR A 189 -19.76 8.39 7.20
C THR A 189 -18.43 8.26 7.96
N PHE A 190 -17.32 8.26 7.23
CA PHE A 190 -15.99 8.18 7.84
C PHE A 190 -15.68 9.41 8.70
N LEU A 191 -15.93 10.62 8.22
CA LEU A 191 -15.71 11.85 8.99
C LEU A 191 -16.58 11.91 10.25
N GLY A 192 -17.83 11.44 10.19
CA GLY A 192 -18.71 11.34 11.37
C GLY A 192 -18.13 10.41 12.44
N ARG A 193 -17.54 9.27 12.06
CA ARG A 193 -16.85 8.36 13.01
C ARG A 193 -15.63 9.02 13.66
N LEU A 194 -14.95 9.92 12.96
CA LEU A 194 -13.83 10.68 13.50
C LEU A 194 -14.28 11.80 14.43
N GLU A 195 -15.38 12.49 14.12
CA GLU A 195 -15.99 13.51 14.97
C GLU A 195 -16.34 12.94 16.36
N ASP A 196 -16.92 11.74 16.40
CA ASP A 196 -17.22 11.04 17.66
C ASP A 196 -15.97 10.78 18.54
N GLN A 197 -14.79 10.74 17.92
CA GLN A 197 -13.51 10.53 18.61
C GLN A 197 -12.79 11.82 19.00
N GLU A 198 -13.15 12.97 18.42
CA GLU A 198 -12.52 14.27 18.73
C GLU A 198 -12.64 14.62 20.22
N LEU A 199 -13.76 14.22 20.85
CA LEU A 199 -14.03 14.45 22.28
C LEU A 199 -13.15 13.61 23.21
N LEU A 200 -12.42 12.62 22.69
CA LEU A 200 -11.50 11.81 23.47
C LEU A 200 -10.15 12.54 23.66
N PRO A 201 -9.42 12.31 24.78
CA PRO A 201 -8.06 12.80 24.93
C PRO A 201 -7.16 12.31 23.77
N ALA A 202 -6.18 13.12 23.34
CA ALA A 202 -5.28 12.82 22.21
C ALA A 202 -4.57 11.44 22.29
N SER A 203 -4.39 10.90 23.50
CA SER A 203 -3.84 9.56 23.72
C SER A 203 -4.79 8.41 23.35
N ARG A 204 -6.09 8.69 23.17
CA ARG A 204 -7.15 7.74 22.80
C ARG A 204 -7.77 8.01 21.44
N GLN A 205 -7.37 9.09 20.78
CA GLN A 205 -7.79 9.40 19.41
C GLN A 205 -7.09 8.46 18.42
N VAL A 206 -7.78 8.10 17.33
CA VAL A 206 -7.17 7.37 16.21
C VAL A 206 -6.04 8.17 15.56
N GLU A 207 -5.07 7.45 15.00
CA GLU A 207 -3.91 8.05 14.33
C GLU A 207 -4.31 9.02 13.21
N TYR A 208 -5.39 8.72 12.47
CA TYR A 208 -5.91 9.60 11.41
C TYR A 208 -6.19 11.04 11.89
N LEU A 209 -6.68 11.24 13.12
CA LEU A 209 -6.96 12.59 13.65
C LEU A 209 -5.70 13.41 13.91
N ARG A 210 -4.53 12.76 14.03
CA ARG A 210 -3.25 13.43 14.26
C ARG A 210 -2.69 14.02 12.97
N THR A 211 -2.92 13.33 11.85
CA THR A 211 -2.48 13.77 10.52
C THR A 211 -3.55 14.61 9.81
N HIS A 212 -4.83 14.34 10.06
CA HIS A 212 -5.99 15.00 9.47
C HIS A 212 -6.91 15.58 10.55
N PRO A 213 -6.61 16.78 11.09
CA PRO A 213 -7.46 17.42 12.09
C PRO A 213 -8.90 17.59 11.56
N ILE A 214 -9.86 17.01 12.27
CA ILE A 214 -11.28 17.16 11.97
C ILE A 214 -11.81 18.50 12.50
N THR A 215 -12.82 19.06 11.83
CA THR A 215 -13.63 20.16 12.37
C THR A 215 -15.09 19.94 12.01
N ARG A 216 -16.01 20.47 12.81
CA ARG A 216 -17.45 20.45 12.51
C ARG A 216 -17.78 21.05 11.14
N ASP A 217 -17.03 22.08 10.73
CA ASP A 217 -17.23 22.75 9.44
C ASP A 217 -16.95 21.82 8.26
N ARG A 218 -15.94 20.94 8.37
CA ARG A 218 -15.65 19.90 7.36
C ARG A 218 -16.83 18.93 7.22
N VAL A 219 -17.31 18.39 8.35
CA VAL A 219 -18.45 17.46 8.39
C VAL A 219 -19.69 18.10 7.78
N ASN A 220 -20.01 19.34 8.18
CA ASN A 220 -21.15 20.09 7.66
C ASN A 220 -21.05 20.37 6.16
N THR A 221 -19.85 20.67 5.66
CA THR A 221 -19.60 20.93 4.23
C THR A 221 -19.88 19.67 3.41
N VAL A 222 -19.35 18.52 3.84
CA VAL A 222 -19.59 17.24 3.17
C VAL A 222 -21.06 16.83 3.27
N ALA A 223 -21.70 17.02 4.43
CA ALA A 223 -23.13 16.74 4.62
C ALA A 223 -24.03 17.57 3.69
N ALA A 224 -23.74 18.87 3.55
CA ALA A 224 -24.45 19.76 2.64
C ALA A 224 -24.26 19.34 1.17
N PHE A 225 -23.06 18.89 0.82
CA PHE A 225 -22.77 18.37 -0.52
C PHE A 225 -23.56 17.09 -0.81
N VAL A 226 -23.56 16.11 0.10
CA VAL A 226 -24.34 14.86 -0.05
C VAL A 226 -25.82 15.16 -0.21
N THR A 227 -26.37 16.06 0.61
CA THR A 227 -27.79 16.46 0.56
C THR A 227 -28.16 17.11 -0.78
N SER A 228 -27.25 17.87 -1.39
CA SER A 228 -27.49 18.55 -2.67
C SER A 228 -27.26 17.65 -3.90
N HIS A 229 -26.66 16.46 -3.72
CA HIS A 229 -26.36 15.52 -4.80
C HIS A 229 -26.89 14.09 -4.53
N PRO A 230 -28.22 13.92 -4.29
CA PRO A 230 -28.79 12.63 -3.89
C PRO A 230 -28.76 11.54 -4.96
N ASN A 231 -28.43 11.88 -6.22
CA ASN A 231 -28.45 10.97 -7.36
C ASN A 231 -27.06 10.39 -7.70
N LEU A 232 -26.01 10.69 -6.94
CA LEU A 232 -24.70 10.09 -7.14
C LEU A 232 -24.74 8.61 -6.76
N THR A 233 -24.08 7.77 -7.54
CA THR A 233 -24.18 6.32 -7.41
C THR A 233 -23.20 5.79 -6.38
N VAL A 234 -23.55 4.64 -5.81
CA VAL A 234 -22.63 3.83 -5.01
C VAL A 234 -21.64 3.08 -5.92
N VAL A 235 -20.62 2.48 -5.32
CA VAL A 235 -19.74 1.52 -5.98
C VAL A 235 -20.57 0.32 -6.42
N GLU A 236 -20.60 0.11 -7.73
CA GLU A 236 -21.32 -0.96 -8.41
C GLU A 236 -20.52 -2.28 -8.42
N GLU A 237 -21.20 -3.36 -8.80
CA GLU A 237 -20.54 -4.63 -9.11
C GLU A 237 -19.68 -4.51 -10.39
N PRO A 238 -18.55 -5.26 -10.50
CA PRO A 238 -18.06 -6.28 -9.55
C PRO A 238 -17.20 -5.74 -8.40
N LEU A 239 -16.85 -4.44 -8.39
CA LEU A 239 -15.88 -3.87 -7.45
C LEU A 239 -16.35 -3.97 -5.99
N ARG A 240 -17.65 -3.79 -5.75
CA ARG A 240 -18.23 -3.98 -4.42
C ARG A 240 -17.98 -5.39 -3.89
N SER A 241 -18.33 -6.43 -4.65
CA SER A 241 -18.09 -7.82 -4.24
C SER A 241 -16.60 -8.12 -4.04
N MET A 242 -15.74 -7.61 -4.92
CA MET A 242 -14.28 -7.73 -4.77
C MET A 242 -13.78 -7.09 -3.47
N PHE A 243 -14.26 -5.90 -3.13
CA PHE A 243 -13.87 -5.24 -1.89
C PHE A 243 -14.29 -6.04 -0.65
N LEU A 244 -15.56 -6.46 -0.59
CA LEU A 244 -16.10 -7.17 0.57
C LEU A 244 -15.40 -8.51 0.80
N ARG A 245 -15.11 -9.26 -0.28
CA ARG A 245 -14.40 -10.53 -0.16
C ARG A 245 -12.91 -10.33 0.18
N SER A 246 -12.24 -9.31 -0.35
CA SER A 246 -10.86 -8.98 0.04
C SER A 246 -10.76 -8.48 1.48
N GLN A 247 -11.75 -7.72 1.97
CA GLN A 247 -11.85 -7.32 3.37
C GLN A 247 -11.99 -8.56 4.28
N ALA A 248 -12.87 -9.51 3.92
CA ALA A 248 -13.04 -10.74 4.67
C ALA A 248 -11.78 -11.62 4.65
N LYS A 249 -11.10 -11.72 3.50
CA LYS A 249 -9.78 -12.35 3.33
C LYS A 249 -8.74 -11.73 4.28
N LEU A 250 -8.62 -10.40 4.29
CA LEU A 250 -7.70 -9.66 5.15
C LEU A 250 -7.98 -9.92 6.64
N PHE A 251 -9.27 -9.90 7.03
CA PHE A 251 -9.69 -10.21 8.39
C PHE A 251 -9.37 -11.67 8.77
N GLY A 252 -9.65 -12.61 7.87
CA GLY A 252 -9.30 -14.03 8.03
C GLY A 252 -7.81 -14.26 8.21
N TYR A 253 -6.99 -13.51 7.47
CA TYR A 253 -5.53 -13.58 7.56
C TYR A 253 -5.02 -12.98 8.88
N LEU A 254 -5.38 -11.74 9.21
CA LEU A 254 -4.82 -11.01 10.35
C LEU A 254 -5.42 -11.41 11.70
N GLN A 255 -6.70 -11.81 11.73
CA GLN A 255 -7.44 -12.14 12.95
C GLN A 255 -8.09 -13.53 12.88
N PRO A 256 -7.32 -14.61 12.63
CA PRO A 256 -7.88 -15.91 12.26
C PRO A 256 -8.82 -16.51 13.33
N GLN A 257 -8.53 -16.30 14.61
CA GLN A 257 -9.41 -16.79 15.69
C GLN A 257 -10.74 -16.05 15.73
N ALA A 258 -10.73 -14.72 15.58
CA ALA A 258 -11.96 -13.92 15.53
C ALA A 258 -12.75 -14.21 14.25
N ALA A 259 -12.06 -14.47 13.15
CA ALA A 259 -12.65 -14.80 11.86
C ALA A 259 -13.48 -16.09 11.90
N LEU A 260 -13.08 -17.12 12.65
CA LEU A 260 -13.90 -18.34 12.78
C LEU A 260 -15.23 -18.11 13.50
N ASN A 261 -15.31 -17.09 14.36
CA ASN A 261 -16.54 -16.69 15.04
C ASN A 261 -17.40 -15.78 14.14
N ARG A 262 -16.76 -14.84 13.42
CA ARG A 262 -17.43 -13.92 12.50
C ARG A 262 -17.98 -14.63 11.27
N PHE A 263 -17.26 -15.64 10.77
CA PHE A 263 -17.57 -16.39 9.56
C PHE A 263 -17.82 -17.86 9.91
N PRO A 264 -19.07 -18.22 10.25
CA PRO A 264 -19.41 -19.58 10.65
C PRO A 264 -19.31 -20.54 9.45
N GLU A 265 -19.13 -21.83 9.75
CA GLU A 265 -19.04 -22.87 8.71
C GLU A 265 -20.29 -22.98 7.82
N SER A 266 -21.45 -22.67 8.40
CA SER A 266 -22.75 -22.65 7.73
C SER A 266 -22.95 -21.46 6.78
N ALA A 267 -22.04 -20.48 6.76
CA ALA A 267 -22.15 -19.34 5.87
C ALA A 267 -22.12 -19.76 4.40
N THR A 268 -22.92 -19.10 3.57
CA THR A 268 -23.08 -19.40 2.15
C THR A 268 -22.64 -18.27 1.23
N ASP A 269 -22.43 -17.07 1.77
CA ASP A 269 -21.93 -15.92 1.02
C ASP A 269 -20.41 -16.00 0.79
N VAL A 270 -19.96 -15.42 -0.31
CA VAL A 270 -18.56 -15.45 -0.76
C VAL A 270 -17.61 -14.85 0.28
N PRO A 271 -17.84 -13.63 0.82
CA PRO A 271 -16.92 -13.05 1.81
C PRO A 271 -16.72 -13.93 3.03
N SER A 272 -17.79 -14.48 3.62
CA SER A 272 -17.68 -15.32 4.82
C SER A 272 -16.94 -16.62 4.55
N ILE A 273 -17.24 -17.31 3.45
CA ILE A 273 -16.52 -18.53 3.08
C ILE A 273 -15.03 -18.21 2.86
N TYR A 274 -14.71 -17.11 2.18
CA TYR A 274 -13.34 -16.75 1.83
C TYR A 274 -12.53 -16.32 3.05
N GLY A 275 -13.08 -15.45 3.91
CA GLY A 275 -12.45 -15.06 5.17
C GLY A 275 -12.23 -16.25 6.11
N ARG A 276 -13.20 -17.18 6.20
CA ARG A 276 -13.03 -18.43 6.94
C ARG A 276 -11.92 -19.29 6.36
N ALA A 277 -11.82 -19.40 5.03
CA ALA A 277 -10.79 -20.20 4.38
C ALA A 277 -9.38 -19.71 4.71
N TYR A 278 -9.15 -18.39 4.68
CA TYR A 278 -7.89 -17.78 5.12
C TYR A 278 -7.61 -18.02 6.61
N ALA A 279 -8.63 -17.91 7.46
CA ALA A 279 -8.49 -18.19 8.88
C ALA A 279 -8.07 -19.64 9.15
N LEU A 280 -8.70 -20.61 8.49
CA LEU A 280 -8.36 -22.03 8.59
C LEU A 280 -6.92 -22.30 8.15
N TYR A 281 -6.51 -21.74 7.02
CA TYR A 281 -5.14 -21.84 6.52
C TYR A 281 -4.13 -21.26 7.53
N ARG A 282 -4.39 -20.07 8.09
CA ARG A 282 -3.53 -19.45 9.10
C ARG A 282 -3.45 -20.21 10.42
N LEU A 283 -4.45 -21.04 10.72
CA LEU A 283 -4.48 -21.91 11.88
C LEU A 283 -3.89 -23.31 11.61
N GLY A 284 -3.26 -23.51 10.45
CA GLY A 284 -2.62 -24.77 10.09
C GLY A 284 -3.62 -25.88 9.74
N ARG A 285 -4.80 -25.52 9.21
CA ARG A 285 -5.87 -26.46 8.80
C ARG A 285 -6.04 -26.41 7.26
N PRO A 286 -5.02 -26.83 6.48
CA PRO A 286 -5.01 -26.64 5.03
C PRO A 286 -6.09 -27.42 4.30
N ASP A 287 -6.43 -28.64 4.73
CA ASP A 287 -7.48 -29.44 4.07
C ASP A 287 -8.87 -28.80 4.22
N GLU A 288 -9.14 -28.18 5.36
CA GLU A 288 -10.40 -27.46 5.58
C GLU A 288 -10.42 -26.13 4.83
N ALA A 289 -9.28 -25.45 4.73
CA ALA A 289 -9.15 -24.27 3.87
C ALA A 289 -9.40 -24.63 2.39
N LEU A 290 -8.86 -25.76 1.91
CA LEU A 290 -9.09 -26.29 0.57
C LEU A 290 -10.55 -26.67 0.34
N ALA A 291 -11.22 -27.27 1.33
CA ALA A 291 -12.64 -27.55 1.25
C ALA A 291 -13.47 -26.25 1.15
N ALA A 292 -13.14 -25.22 1.93
CA ALA A 292 -13.81 -23.93 1.90
C ALA A 292 -13.62 -23.20 0.56
N VAL A 293 -12.39 -23.07 0.06
CA VAL A 293 -12.14 -22.45 -1.26
C VAL A 293 -12.68 -23.31 -2.40
N GLY A 294 -12.73 -24.63 -2.24
CA GLY A 294 -13.37 -25.55 -3.18
C GLY A 294 -14.85 -25.25 -3.40
N ARG A 295 -15.58 -24.82 -2.35
CA ARG A 295 -16.97 -24.34 -2.49
C ARG A 295 -17.07 -23.09 -3.34
N LEU A 296 -16.10 -22.17 -3.24
CA LEU A 296 -16.05 -20.96 -4.06
C LEU A 296 -15.73 -21.29 -5.51
N LEU A 297 -14.75 -22.16 -5.75
CA LEU A 297 -14.34 -22.61 -7.08
C LEU A 297 -15.42 -23.45 -7.78
N ALA A 298 -16.33 -24.10 -7.05
CA ALA A 298 -17.48 -24.78 -7.64
C ALA A 298 -18.45 -23.82 -8.35
N VAL A 299 -18.52 -22.56 -7.89
CA VAL A 299 -19.39 -21.51 -8.46
C VAL A 299 -18.62 -20.62 -9.43
N ALA A 300 -17.37 -20.30 -9.10
CA ALA A 300 -16.49 -19.44 -9.89
C ALA A 300 -15.16 -20.14 -10.21
N PRO A 301 -15.16 -21.15 -11.10
CA PRO A 301 -13.99 -22.02 -11.35
C PRO A 301 -12.78 -21.29 -11.94
N ASN A 302 -13.01 -20.15 -12.59
CA ASN A 302 -11.98 -19.32 -13.21
C ASN A 302 -11.68 -18.04 -12.44
N ASP A 303 -12.19 -17.88 -11.21
CA ASP A 303 -11.80 -16.73 -10.40
C ASP A 303 -10.29 -16.80 -10.10
N PRO A 304 -9.52 -15.76 -10.47
CA PRO A 304 -8.07 -15.80 -10.35
C PRO A 304 -7.58 -15.92 -8.91
N TYR A 305 -8.27 -15.29 -7.95
CA TYR A 305 -7.81 -15.17 -6.57
C TYR A 305 -8.24 -16.36 -5.71
N PHE A 306 -9.35 -17.02 -6.07
CA PHE A 306 -9.68 -18.32 -5.48
C PHE A 306 -8.72 -19.41 -5.95
N ASN A 307 -8.32 -19.37 -7.23
CA ASN A 307 -7.30 -20.27 -7.75
C ASN A 307 -5.91 -19.97 -7.18
N GLU A 308 -5.52 -18.70 -7.06
CA GLU A 308 -4.32 -18.29 -6.34
C GLU A 308 -4.28 -18.90 -4.93
N PHE A 309 -5.34 -18.68 -4.13
CA PHE A 309 -5.37 -19.17 -2.76
C PHE A 309 -5.31 -20.70 -2.67
N ALA A 310 -6.04 -21.42 -3.53
CA ALA A 310 -5.95 -22.87 -3.60
C ALA A 310 -4.52 -23.33 -3.95
N GLY A 311 -3.89 -22.68 -4.92
CA GLY A 311 -2.49 -22.90 -5.28
C GLY A 311 -1.54 -22.65 -4.10
N GLN A 312 -1.75 -21.58 -3.33
CA GLN A 312 -0.93 -21.24 -2.16
C GLN A 312 -1.04 -22.32 -1.07
N VAL A 313 -2.26 -22.70 -0.69
CA VAL A 313 -2.48 -23.72 0.35
C VAL A 313 -1.85 -25.05 -0.07
N LEU A 314 -1.94 -25.44 -1.35
CA LEU A 314 -1.33 -26.65 -1.88
C LEU A 314 0.21 -26.58 -1.88
N MET A 315 0.79 -25.46 -2.33
CA MET A 315 2.26 -25.26 -2.32
C MET A 315 2.82 -25.39 -0.91
N GLU A 316 2.22 -24.70 0.05
CA GLU A 316 2.70 -24.69 1.44
C GLU A 316 2.42 -26.01 2.17
N SER A 317 1.49 -26.81 1.66
CA SER A 317 1.24 -28.19 2.11
C SER A 317 2.12 -29.23 1.38
N ASN A 318 3.14 -28.80 0.63
CA ASN A 318 4.04 -29.66 -0.14
C ASN A 318 3.33 -30.50 -1.24
N ARG A 319 2.20 -30.00 -1.74
CA ARG A 319 1.39 -30.58 -2.84
C ARG A 319 1.58 -29.80 -4.13
N VAL A 320 2.85 -29.55 -4.49
CA VAL A 320 3.28 -28.66 -5.57
C VAL A 320 2.65 -29.01 -6.93
N ALA A 321 2.61 -30.31 -7.28
CA ALA A 321 2.05 -30.75 -8.56
C ALA A 321 0.55 -30.44 -8.70
N GLU A 322 -0.20 -30.45 -7.58
CA GLU A 322 -1.61 -30.09 -7.56
C GLU A 322 -1.83 -28.57 -7.61
N ALA A 323 -0.87 -27.78 -7.11
CA ALA A 323 -0.94 -26.32 -7.12
C ALA A 323 -0.79 -25.73 -8.53
N LEU A 324 0.08 -26.32 -9.36
CA LEU A 324 0.39 -25.82 -10.70
C LEU A 324 -0.86 -25.50 -11.57
N PRO A 325 -1.85 -26.41 -11.74
CA PRO A 325 -3.04 -26.10 -12.54
C PRO A 325 -3.90 -24.97 -11.96
N HIS A 326 -3.87 -24.73 -10.65
CA HIS A 326 -4.57 -23.58 -10.06
C HIS A 326 -3.88 -22.26 -10.43
N TYR A 327 -2.56 -22.16 -10.27
CA TYR A 327 -1.85 -20.96 -10.71
C TYR A 327 -1.93 -20.72 -12.21
N GLN A 328 -1.97 -21.77 -13.03
CA GLN A 328 -2.19 -21.64 -14.47
C GLN A 328 -3.56 -21.01 -14.78
N ARG A 329 -4.63 -21.41 -14.08
CA ARG A 329 -5.96 -20.78 -14.21
C ARG A 329 -5.94 -19.34 -13.71
N ALA A 330 -5.26 -19.06 -12.60
CA ALA A 330 -5.13 -17.72 -12.05
C ALA A 330 -4.47 -16.75 -13.05
N VAL A 331 -3.32 -17.14 -13.61
CA VAL A 331 -2.60 -16.35 -14.62
C VAL A 331 -3.38 -16.30 -15.95
N ALA A 332 -4.12 -17.34 -16.33
CA ALA A 332 -4.97 -17.27 -17.53
C ALA A 332 -6.07 -16.21 -17.40
N ALA A 333 -6.63 -16.03 -16.21
CA ALA A 333 -7.64 -15.01 -15.92
C ALA A 333 -7.03 -13.61 -15.70
N GLN A 334 -5.80 -13.53 -15.18
CA GLN A 334 -5.06 -12.27 -14.97
C GLN A 334 -3.62 -12.37 -15.51
N PRO A 335 -3.42 -12.25 -16.84
CA PRO A 335 -2.13 -12.55 -17.47
C PRO A 335 -1.00 -11.61 -17.10
N ASN A 336 -1.30 -10.40 -16.64
CA ASN A 336 -0.29 -9.39 -16.34
C ASN A 336 -0.20 -9.08 -14.84
N GLU A 337 -0.81 -9.89 -13.98
CA GLU A 337 -0.72 -9.67 -12.54
C GLU A 337 0.62 -10.23 -12.00
N PRO A 338 1.56 -9.38 -11.56
CA PRO A 338 2.92 -9.81 -11.25
C PRO A 338 3.01 -10.82 -10.11
N LEU A 339 2.15 -10.73 -9.10
CA LEU A 339 2.17 -11.66 -7.97
C LEU A 339 1.74 -13.06 -8.42
N LEU A 340 0.71 -13.16 -9.28
CA LEU A 340 0.25 -14.43 -9.84
C LEU A 340 1.28 -15.05 -10.78
N LEU A 341 1.93 -14.25 -11.61
CA LEU A 341 3.03 -14.70 -12.47
C LEU A 341 4.20 -15.25 -11.64
N THR A 342 4.57 -14.55 -10.57
CA THR A 342 5.65 -14.97 -9.66
C THR A 342 5.31 -16.30 -8.98
N ALA A 343 4.08 -16.46 -8.49
CA ALA A 343 3.61 -17.68 -7.84
C ALA A 343 3.54 -18.87 -8.81
N LEU A 344 3.07 -18.66 -10.04
CA LEU A 344 3.08 -19.68 -11.09
C LEU A 344 4.50 -20.13 -11.40
N ALA A 345 5.41 -19.18 -11.65
CA ALA A 345 6.81 -19.49 -11.95
C ALA A 345 7.49 -20.24 -10.80
N GLN A 346 7.23 -19.85 -9.55
CA GLN A 346 7.72 -20.57 -8.38
C GLN A 346 7.25 -22.02 -8.37
N SER A 347 5.96 -22.27 -8.65
CA SER A 347 5.42 -23.64 -8.73
C SER A 347 6.09 -24.46 -9.83
N ARG A 348 6.35 -23.87 -11.00
CA ARG A 348 7.06 -24.51 -12.11
C ARG A 348 8.51 -24.86 -11.78
N LEU A 349 9.24 -23.96 -11.13
CA LEU A 349 10.61 -24.22 -10.69
C LEU A 349 10.68 -25.36 -9.66
N GLN A 350 9.66 -25.51 -8.81
CA GLN A 350 9.58 -26.63 -7.86
C GLN A 350 9.18 -27.95 -8.51
N VAL A 351 8.30 -27.94 -9.53
CA VAL A 351 8.01 -29.14 -10.34
C VAL A 351 9.25 -29.57 -11.13
N GLY A 352 9.99 -28.61 -11.67
CA GLY A 352 11.22 -28.84 -12.43
C GLY A 352 10.98 -29.39 -13.84
N GLY A 353 12.08 -29.65 -14.55
CA GLY A 353 12.08 -30.04 -15.96
C GLY A 353 12.29 -28.85 -16.90
N ALA A 354 12.98 -29.08 -18.01
CA ALA A 354 13.44 -28.03 -18.91
C ALA A 354 12.29 -27.11 -19.40
N ASP A 355 11.16 -27.70 -19.79
CA ASP A 355 9.99 -26.94 -20.26
C ASP A 355 9.36 -26.08 -19.15
N GLN A 356 9.33 -26.58 -17.92
CA GLN A 356 8.79 -25.83 -16.77
C GLN A 356 9.70 -24.66 -16.40
N ILE A 357 11.02 -24.89 -16.40
CA ILE A 357 12.01 -23.86 -16.11
C ILE A 357 11.97 -22.77 -17.19
N ALA A 358 11.91 -23.14 -18.48
CA ALA A 358 11.79 -22.19 -19.57
C ALA A 358 10.50 -21.36 -19.49
N ALA A 359 9.37 -21.98 -19.15
CA ALA A 359 8.12 -21.27 -18.92
C ALA A 359 8.18 -20.33 -17.70
N ALA A 360 8.85 -20.75 -16.62
CA ALA A 360 9.06 -19.92 -15.44
C ALA A 360 9.88 -18.66 -15.75
N VAL A 361 10.93 -18.77 -16.58
CA VAL A 361 11.70 -17.59 -17.04
C VAL A 361 10.78 -16.61 -17.76
N ALA A 362 9.97 -17.07 -18.72
CA ALA A 362 9.05 -16.21 -19.46
C ALA A 362 7.99 -15.53 -18.58
N GLU A 363 7.49 -16.23 -17.56
CA GLU A 363 6.52 -15.71 -16.60
C GLU A 363 7.16 -14.66 -15.66
N LEU A 364 8.38 -14.91 -15.18
CA LEU A 364 9.13 -13.98 -14.32
C LEU A 364 9.59 -12.74 -15.08
N ASP A 365 10.08 -12.89 -16.32
CA ASP A 365 10.41 -11.75 -17.18
C ASP A 365 9.20 -10.85 -17.43
N ARG A 366 8.00 -11.44 -17.55
CA ARG A 366 6.75 -10.67 -17.62
C ARG A 366 6.44 -10.01 -16.29
N ALA A 367 6.57 -10.72 -15.17
CA ALA A 367 6.26 -10.21 -13.83
C ALA A 367 7.10 -8.97 -13.50
N VAL A 368 8.41 -9.04 -13.67
CA VAL A 368 9.34 -7.94 -13.30
C VAL A 368 9.19 -6.69 -14.16
N ARG A 369 8.53 -6.80 -15.33
CA ARG A 369 8.20 -5.66 -16.20
C ARG A 369 6.89 -4.97 -15.82
N GLN A 370 6.06 -5.59 -14.98
CA GLN A 370 4.83 -4.96 -14.51
C GLN A 370 5.14 -3.99 -13.36
N PRO A 371 4.35 -2.91 -13.22
CA PRO A 371 4.42 -2.05 -12.05
C PRO A 371 4.31 -2.87 -10.75
N GLY A 372 5.24 -2.66 -9.81
CA GLY A 372 5.26 -3.38 -8.55
C GLY A 372 5.67 -4.86 -8.62
N GLY A 373 6.08 -5.36 -9.80
CA GLY A 373 6.47 -6.76 -10.02
C GLY A 373 7.96 -7.07 -9.82
N GLY A 374 8.83 -6.06 -9.88
CA GLY A 374 10.27 -6.18 -9.58
C GLY A 374 10.59 -6.37 -8.10
N THR A 375 9.92 -7.32 -7.43
CA THR A 375 10.14 -7.64 -6.02
C THR A 375 11.43 -8.46 -5.85
N PRO A 376 12.11 -8.39 -4.69
CA PRO A 376 13.29 -9.21 -4.43
C PRO A 376 13.06 -10.70 -4.70
N ILE A 377 11.90 -11.24 -4.32
CA ILE A 377 11.57 -12.65 -4.55
C ILE A 377 11.40 -12.98 -6.04
N ALA A 378 10.79 -12.10 -6.85
CA ALA A 378 10.65 -12.32 -8.28
C ALA A 378 12.03 -12.33 -8.96
N TRP A 379 12.90 -11.39 -8.61
CA TRP A 379 14.28 -11.35 -9.10
C TRP A 379 15.10 -12.57 -8.66
N HIS A 380 14.94 -13.00 -7.41
CA HIS A 380 15.59 -14.19 -6.88
C HIS A 380 15.19 -15.46 -7.63
N LEU A 381 13.89 -15.62 -7.89
CA LEU A 381 13.37 -16.75 -8.66
C LEU A 381 13.85 -16.70 -10.11
N LEU A 382 13.96 -15.51 -10.71
CA LEU A 382 14.46 -15.33 -12.07
C LEU A 382 15.94 -15.68 -12.16
N ALA A 383 16.75 -15.26 -11.17
CA ALA A 383 18.14 -15.67 -11.04
C ALA A 383 18.29 -17.19 -10.90
N THR A 384 17.42 -17.81 -10.10
CA THR A 384 17.38 -19.27 -9.93
C THR A 384 17.06 -19.96 -11.25
N ALA A 385 16.07 -19.46 -11.98
CA ALA A 385 15.66 -20.01 -13.28
C ALA A 385 16.80 -19.91 -14.31
N TYR A 386 17.42 -18.74 -14.46
CA TYR A 386 18.59 -18.56 -15.34
C TYR A 386 19.78 -19.42 -14.93
N GLY A 387 20.01 -19.60 -13.63
CA GLY A 387 21.05 -20.50 -13.12
C GLY A 387 20.80 -21.96 -13.52
N GLN A 388 19.53 -22.40 -13.56
CA GLN A 388 19.15 -23.75 -13.98
C GLN A 388 19.20 -23.94 -15.51
N THR A 389 19.03 -22.88 -16.31
CA THR A 389 19.21 -22.93 -17.78
C THR A 389 20.66 -22.74 -18.21
N GLY A 390 21.56 -22.34 -17.30
CA GLY A 390 22.98 -22.11 -17.56
C GLY A 390 23.32 -20.67 -17.99
N ASP A 391 22.33 -19.77 -17.99
CA ASP A 391 22.48 -18.37 -18.38
C ASP A 391 23.06 -17.53 -17.22
N LEU A 392 24.27 -17.87 -16.78
CA LEU A 392 24.89 -17.29 -15.58
C LEU A 392 25.04 -15.77 -15.61
N GLY A 393 25.21 -15.18 -16.79
CA GLY A 393 25.26 -13.72 -16.94
C GLY A 393 23.91 -13.06 -16.65
N LEU A 394 22.80 -13.64 -17.12
CA LEU A 394 21.45 -13.15 -16.82
C LEU A 394 21.07 -13.44 -15.36
N ALA A 395 21.52 -14.57 -14.81
CA ALA A 395 21.38 -14.86 -13.39
C ALA A 395 22.05 -13.77 -12.53
N ALA A 396 23.25 -13.32 -12.91
CA ALA A 396 23.95 -12.24 -12.22
C ALA A 396 23.21 -10.89 -12.34
N VAL A 397 22.59 -10.57 -13.50
CA VAL A 397 21.73 -9.38 -13.63
C VAL A 397 20.54 -9.46 -12.68
N ALA A 398 19.84 -10.59 -12.64
CA ALA A 398 18.68 -10.77 -11.76
C ALA A 398 19.07 -10.67 -10.27
N LEU A 399 20.21 -11.22 -9.85
CA LEU A 399 20.72 -11.03 -8.48
C LEU A 399 21.12 -9.58 -8.18
N ALA A 400 21.60 -8.84 -9.17
CA ALA A 400 21.91 -7.42 -9.01
C ALA A 400 20.63 -6.59 -8.80
N GLU A 401 19.55 -6.91 -9.51
CA GLU A 401 18.22 -6.32 -9.33
C GLU A 401 17.59 -6.69 -7.99
N GLU A 402 17.70 -7.95 -7.56
CA GLU A 402 17.26 -8.39 -6.22
C GLU A 402 17.91 -7.53 -5.12
N ALA A 403 19.23 -7.34 -5.23
CA ALA A 403 20.00 -6.55 -4.29
C ALA A 403 19.60 -5.08 -4.30
N LEU A 404 19.44 -4.46 -5.48
CA LEU A 404 18.91 -3.09 -5.59
C LEU A 404 17.51 -2.96 -4.97
N ALA A 405 16.60 -3.88 -5.28
CA ALA A 405 15.24 -3.89 -4.74
C ALA A 405 15.22 -4.07 -3.21
N SER A 406 16.29 -4.62 -2.63
CA SER A 406 16.48 -4.79 -1.19
C SER A 406 17.28 -3.64 -0.54
N GLY A 407 17.76 -2.68 -1.33
CA GLY A 407 18.62 -1.58 -0.86
C GLY A 407 20.08 -1.99 -0.58
N ASP A 408 20.51 -3.17 -1.03
CA ASP A 408 21.89 -3.65 -0.91
C ASP A 408 22.71 -3.24 -2.15
N ASN A 409 23.12 -1.98 -2.16
CA ASN A 409 23.87 -1.38 -3.28
C ASN A 409 25.23 -2.05 -3.50
N ASP A 410 25.86 -2.58 -2.44
CA ASP A 410 27.16 -3.24 -2.55
C ASP A 410 27.05 -4.58 -3.28
N THR A 411 26.09 -5.41 -2.87
CA THR A 411 25.82 -6.67 -3.58
C THR A 411 25.36 -6.40 -5.01
N ALA A 412 24.52 -5.38 -5.23
CA ALA A 412 24.08 -4.99 -6.56
C ALA A 412 25.26 -4.70 -7.50
N ARG A 413 26.24 -3.91 -7.02
CA ARG A 413 27.46 -3.57 -7.78
C ARG A 413 28.31 -4.79 -8.11
N ILE A 414 28.48 -5.71 -7.15
CA ILE A 414 29.27 -6.94 -7.33
C ILE A 414 28.63 -7.84 -8.39
N GLN A 415 27.31 -8.02 -8.34
CA GLN A 415 26.61 -8.89 -9.28
C GLN A 415 26.52 -8.25 -10.67
N ALA A 416 26.30 -6.93 -10.76
CA ALA A 416 26.36 -6.21 -12.02
C ALA A 416 27.73 -6.34 -12.70
N ALA A 417 28.83 -6.20 -11.94
CA ALA A 417 30.18 -6.41 -12.46
C ALA A 417 30.40 -7.84 -12.99
N ARG A 418 29.85 -8.86 -12.33
CA ARG A 418 29.89 -10.25 -12.83
C ARG A 418 29.10 -10.42 -14.12
N ALA A 419 27.92 -9.81 -14.23
CA ALA A 419 27.13 -9.83 -15.44
C ALA A 419 27.89 -9.19 -16.63
N LEU A 420 28.55 -8.05 -16.43
CA LEU A 420 29.32 -7.36 -17.47
C LEU A 420 30.51 -8.17 -18.00
N GLN A 421 31.10 -9.06 -17.18
CA GLN A 421 32.19 -9.93 -17.62
C GLN A 421 31.74 -11.10 -18.49
N THR A 422 30.45 -11.48 -18.42
CA THR A 422 29.93 -12.72 -19.01
C THR A 422 28.96 -12.46 -20.16
N LEU A 423 28.27 -11.31 -20.16
CA LEU A 423 27.29 -10.96 -21.18
C LEU A 423 27.93 -10.25 -22.39
N PRO A 424 27.43 -10.49 -23.61
CA PRO A 424 27.90 -9.78 -24.80
C PRO A 424 27.69 -8.27 -24.68
N ASN A 425 28.70 -7.49 -25.07
CA ASN A 425 28.63 -6.03 -25.10
C ASN A 425 27.43 -5.55 -25.91
N GLY A 426 26.63 -4.65 -25.31
CA GLY A 426 25.43 -4.08 -25.95
C GLY A 426 24.20 -4.98 -25.93
N SER A 427 24.28 -6.20 -25.38
CA SER A 427 23.07 -7.00 -25.13
C SER A 427 22.17 -6.33 -24.09
N PRO A 428 20.85 -6.61 -24.08
CA PRO A 428 19.93 -6.03 -23.09
C PRO A 428 20.37 -6.24 -21.64
N GLY A 429 20.85 -7.44 -21.29
CA GLY A 429 21.36 -7.72 -19.95
C GLY A 429 22.65 -6.97 -19.62
N HIS A 430 23.54 -6.77 -20.61
CA HIS A 430 24.74 -5.96 -20.43
C HIS A 430 24.39 -4.49 -20.18
N LEU A 431 23.47 -3.91 -20.96
CA LEU A 431 23.00 -2.54 -20.74
C LEU A 431 22.35 -2.38 -19.38
N ARG A 432 21.50 -3.34 -18.98
CA ARG A 432 20.88 -3.33 -17.66
C ARG A 432 21.90 -3.38 -16.52
N ALA A 433 22.94 -4.19 -16.66
CA ALA A 433 24.03 -4.26 -15.67
C ALA A 433 24.79 -2.92 -15.55
N LEU A 434 25.00 -2.20 -16.66
CA LEU A 434 25.57 -0.84 -16.62
C LEU A 434 24.65 0.14 -15.87
N ASP A 435 23.34 0.09 -16.14
CA ASP A 435 22.36 0.95 -15.45
C ASP A 435 22.37 0.70 -13.94
N ILE A 436 22.40 -0.58 -13.53
CA ILE A 436 22.48 -0.98 -12.12
C ILE A 436 23.79 -0.49 -11.48
N GLN A 437 24.92 -0.66 -12.17
CA GLN A 437 26.22 -0.20 -11.67
C GLN A 437 26.24 1.33 -11.47
N ALA A 438 25.63 2.08 -12.39
CA ALA A 438 25.50 3.52 -12.28
C ALA A 438 24.58 3.90 -11.10
N ALA A 439 23.41 3.27 -10.97
CA ALA A 439 22.46 3.53 -9.90
C ALA A 439 23.02 3.20 -8.50
N ALA A 440 23.75 2.10 -8.36
CA ALA A 440 24.37 1.66 -7.10
C ALA A 440 25.67 2.42 -6.73
N GLY A 441 26.13 3.32 -7.60
CA GLY A 441 27.41 4.06 -7.48
C GLY A 441 27.25 5.57 -7.27
N ILE A 442 26.04 6.07 -7.05
CA ILE A 442 25.81 7.47 -6.68
C ILE A 442 26.00 7.60 -5.16
N ASP A 443 27.17 8.11 -4.75
CA ASP A 443 27.43 8.66 -3.42
C ASP A 443 27.03 10.14 -3.35
#